data_AF-A0A0F9GUK5-F1
#
_entry.id   AF-A0A0F9GUK5-F1
#
_cell.length_a   1.000
_cell.length_b   1.000
_cell.length_c   1.000
_cell.angle_alpha   90.00
_cell.angle_beta   90.00
_cell.angle_gamma   90.00
#
_symmetry.space_group_name_H-M   'P 1'
#
loop_
_entity.id
_entity.type
_entity.pdbx_description
1 polymer ?
#
loop_
_entity_poly.entity_id
_entity_poly.type
_entity_poly.pdbx_seq_one_letter_code
_entity_poly.pdbx_strand_id
1 'polypeptide(L)'
;MNIIYVILLSVVSAILYRLGGSSKANQDKEFPWIPSWFKSIPKKRDVMCNLVTLLAAFLLGVSAPWWAWFLSFGLTWASLSTYWDEQFGYDNHYFHMFMIGFSMLPIMFFSFPVELGMRCLIIAIAGGAWSKLNGDAYLEETGRGFLMPITLLGILI
;
A
#
# COMPACT_ATOMS: atom_id res chain seq x y z
N MET A 1 9.17 6.72 19.01
CA MET A 1 8.30 6.77 17.82
C MET A 1 9.08 6.23 16.63
N ASN A 2 8.54 5.25 15.93
CA ASN A 2 9.28 4.37 15.02
C ASN A 2 9.30 4.88 13.56
N ILE A 3 9.51 6.18 13.35
CA ILE A 3 9.44 6.84 12.02
C ILE A 3 10.45 6.21 11.04
N ILE A 4 11.67 5.95 11.50
CA ILE A 4 12.71 5.31 10.69
C ILE A 4 12.23 3.95 10.16
N TYR A 5 11.56 3.16 11.00
CA TYR A 5 11.04 1.87 10.59
C TYR A 5 9.92 2.02 9.56
N VAL A 6 9.05 3.03 9.67
CA VAL A 6 8.03 3.29 8.64
C VAL A 6 8.66 3.64 7.30
N ILE A 7 9.71 4.47 7.29
CA ILE A 7 10.44 4.80 6.05
C ILE A 7 11.05 3.54 5.42
N LEU A 8 11.71 2.71 6.23
CA LEU A 8 12.28 1.44 5.75
C LEU A 8 11.20 0.49 5.22
N LEU A 9 10.07 0.37 5.93
CA LEU A 9 8.93 -0.43 5.51
C LEU A 9 8.30 0.12 4.21
N SER A 10 8.28 1.43 3.99
CA SER A 10 7.85 2.02 2.73
C SER A 10 8.74 1.60 1.56
N VAL A 11 10.06 1.56 1.76
CA VAL A 11 10.99 1.05 0.72
C VAL A 11 10.75 -0.44 0.46
N VAL A 12 10.56 -1.24 1.50
CA VAL A 12 10.22 -2.66 1.36
C VAL A 12 8.89 -2.86 0.61
N SER A 13 7.87 -2.09 0.97
CA SER A 13 6.56 -2.10 0.30
C SER A 13 6.67 -1.70 -1.17
N ALA A 14 7.50 -0.71 -1.50
CA ALA A 14 7.78 -0.29 -2.87
C ALA A 14 8.34 -1.44 -3.72
N ILE A 15 9.34 -2.14 -3.20
CA ILE A 15 9.95 -3.31 -3.85
C ILE A 15 8.91 -4.42 -4.02
N LEU A 16 8.15 -4.74 -2.97
CA LEU A 16 7.14 -5.80 -3.00
C LEU A 16 6.02 -5.50 -4.00
N TYR A 17 5.61 -4.23 -4.09
CA TYR A 17 4.56 -3.81 -5.01
C TYR A 17 5.01 -4.00 -6.46
N ARG A 18 6.21 -3.50 -6.80
CA ARG A 18 6.78 -3.68 -8.14
C ARG A 18 7.03 -5.14 -8.48
N LEU A 19 7.56 -5.90 -7.51
CA LEU A 19 7.81 -7.33 -7.68
C LEU A 19 6.51 -8.08 -7.99
N GLY A 20 5.39 -7.70 -7.37
CA GLY A 20 4.08 -8.32 -7.61
C GLY A 20 3.37 -7.87 -8.88
N GLY A 21 3.62 -6.65 -9.37
CA GLY A 21 3.10 -6.16 -10.65
C GLY A 21 3.89 -6.64 -11.88
N SER A 22 5.11 -7.11 -11.69
CA SER A 22 6.01 -7.51 -12.78
C SER A 22 5.80 -8.94 -13.28
N SER A 23 5.99 -9.17 -14.59
CA SER A 23 6.11 -10.52 -15.17
C SER A 23 7.36 -11.25 -14.65
N LYS A 24 7.40 -12.59 -14.69
CA LYS A 24 8.58 -13.36 -14.24
C LYS A 24 9.88 -12.90 -14.92
N ALA A 25 9.85 -12.66 -16.23
CA ALA A 25 11.01 -12.18 -16.97
C ALA A 25 11.50 -10.80 -16.51
N ASN A 26 10.58 -9.89 -16.15
CA ASN A 26 10.93 -8.58 -15.62
C ASN A 26 11.45 -8.68 -14.18
N GLN A 27 10.86 -9.55 -13.35
CA GLN A 27 11.34 -9.80 -11.98
C GLN A 27 12.79 -10.29 -11.94
N ASP A 28 13.20 -11.12 -12.90
CA ASP A 28 14.57 -11.61 -12.97
C ASP A 28 15.58 -10.54 -13.41
N LYS A 29 15.15 -9.59 -14.24
CA LYS A 29 15.97 -8.45 -14.67
C LYS A 29 16.08 -7.38 -13.58
N GLU A 30 14.97 -7.03 -12.95
CA GLU A 30 14.88 -5.92 -11.99
C GLU A 30 15.34 -6.34 -10.59
N PHE A 31 15.10 -7.59 -10.19
CA PHE A 31 15.42 -8.11 -8.86
C PHE A 31 16.20 -9.43 -8.93
N PRO A 32 17.43 -9.43 -9.49
CA PRO A 32 18.23 -10.65 -9.64
C PRO A 32 18.61 -11.27 -8.29
N TRP A 33 18.69 -10.45 -7.24
CA TRP A 33 19.05 -10.84 -5.88
C TRP A 33 17.90 -11.49 -5.09
N ILE A 34 16.65 -11.41 -5.58
CA ILE A 34 15.51 -12.05 -4.91
C ILE A 34 15.44 -13.54 -5.31
N PRO A 35 15.36 -14.47 -4.34
CA PRO A 35 15.25 -15.89 -4.63
C PRO A 35 14.04 -16.25 -5.50
N SER A 36 14.21 -17.23 -6.39
CA SER A 36 13.17 -17.69 -7.32
C SER A 36 11.90 -18.21 -6.62
N TRP A 37 12.06 -18.88 -5.47
CA TRP A 37 10.92 -19.34 -4.68
C TRP A 37 10.04 -18.17 -4.22
N PHE A 38 10.63 -17.05 -3.81
CA PHE A 38 9.89 -15.86 -3.38
C PHE A 38 9.21 -15.16 -4.57
N LYS A 39 9.89 -15.10 -5.72
CA LYS A 39 9.32 -14.57 -6.97
C LYS A 39 8.07 -15.35 -7.42
N SER A 40 8.03 -16.64 -7.14
CA SER A 40 6.92 -17.51 -7.53
C SER A 40 5.64 -17.38 -6.69
N ILE A 41 5.70 -16.67 -5.55
CA ILE A 41 4.53 -16.50 -4.66
C ILE A 41 3.43 -15.69 -5.38
N PRO A 42 2.21 -16.25 -5.50
CA PRO A 42 1.09 -15.52 -6.10
C PRO A 42 0.62 -14.39 -5.18
N LYS A 43 0.12 -13.29 -5.76
CA LYS A 43 -0.48 -12.17 -5.02
C LYS A 43 0.40 -11.59 -3.90
N LYS A 44 1.74 -11.71 -4.05
CA LYS A 44 2.71 -11.20 -3.07
C LYS A 44 2.59 -9.69 -2.84
N ARG A 45 2.22 -8.90 -3.86
CA ARG A 45 1.86 -7.48 -3.69
C ARG A 45 0.71 -7.34 -2.69
N ASP A 46 -0.40 -8.02 -2.98
CA ASP A 46 -1.65 -7.84 -2.24
C ASP A 46 -1.54 -8.31 -0.78
N VAL A 47 -0.73 -9.34 -0.52
CA VAL A 47 -0.49 -9.88 0.82
C VAL A 47 0.64 -9.14 1.54
N MET A 48 1.82 -9.02 0.93
CA MET A 48 3.00 -8.53 1.63
C MET A 48 3.01 -7.01 1.80
N CYS A 49 2.57 -6.24 0.80
CA CYS A 49 2.45 -4.78 0.97
C CYS A 49 1.42 -4.42 2.05
N ASN A 50 0.36 -5.22 2.15
CA ASN A 50 -0.66 -5.10 3.18
C ASN A 50 -0.08 -5.39 4.58
N LEU A 51 0.61 -6.54 4.75
CA LEU A 51 1.29 -6.87 6.02
C LEU A 51 2.29 -5.78 6.44
N VAL A 52 3.09 -5.28 5.49
CA VAL A 52 4.06 -4.20 5.72
C VAL A 52 3.37 -2.89 6.13
N THR A 53 2.24 -2.55 5.51
CA THR A 53 1.47 -1.35 5.85
C THR A 53 0.82 -1.46 7.23
N LEU A 54 0.27 -2.62 7.59
CA LEU A 54 -0.27 -2.88 8.93
C LEU A 54 0.82 -2.86 9.99
N LEU A 55 1.99 -3.44 9.70
CA LEU A 55 3.15 -3.38 10.60
C LEU A 55 3.59 -1.93 10.82
N ALA A 56 3.61 -1.10 9.78
CA ALA A 56 3.91 0.33 9.93
C ALA A 56 2.90 1.04 10.84
N ALA A 57 1.60 0.77 10.69
CA ALA A 57 0.56 1.31 11.57
C ALA A 57 0.76 0.86 13.04
N PHE A 58 1.06 -0.42 13.25
CA PHE A 58 1.35 -0.95 14.58
C PHE A 58 2.56 -0.26 15.22
N LEU A 59 3.64 -0.05 14.46
CA LEU A 59 4.85 0.62 14.93
C LEU A 59 4.64 2.11 15.26
N LEU A 60 3.63 2.75 14.67
CA LEU A 60 3.22 4.11 14.99
C LEU A 60 2.29 4.20 16.20
N GLY A 61 1.95 3.07 16.82
CA GLY A 61 1.15 3.05 18.05
C GLY A 61 -0.36 2.99 17.80
N VAL A 62 -0.80 2.65 16.58
CA VAL A 62 -2.21 2.33 16.34
C VAL A 62 -2.59 1.15 17.23
N SER A 63 -3.63 1.34 18.05
CA SER A 63 -4.15 0.35 18.98
C SER A 63 -5.61 0.03 18.63
N ALA A 64 -5.88 -1.23 18.35
CA ALA A 64 -7.21 -1.72 18.01
C ALA A 64 -7.35 -3.19 18.41
N PRO A 65 -8.58 -3.69 18.66
CA PRO A 65 -8.82 -5.11 18.87
C PRO A 65 -8.29 -5.97 17.71
N TRP A 66 -7.85 -7.19 17.99
CA TRP A 66 -7.23 -8.08 16.98
C TRP A 66 -8.10 -8.29 15.72
N TRP A 67 -9.43 -8.34 15.87
CA TRP A 67 -10.35 -8.54 14.75
C TRP A 67 -10.36 -7.34 13.79
N ALA A 68 -10.10 -6.13 14.29
CA ALA A 68 -10.03 -4.93 13.46
C ALA A 68 -8.82 -4.99 12.52
N TRP A 69 -7.68 -5.49 13.01
CA TRP A 69 -6.49 -5.74 12.18
C TRP A 69 -6.78 -6.75 11.07
N PHE A 70 -7.50 -7.82 11.40
CA PHE A 70 -7.91 -8.82 10.42
C PHE A 70 -8.85 -8.24 9.35
N LEU A 71 -9.82 -7.41 9.76
CA LEU A 71 -10.70 -6.71 8.82
C LEU A 71 -9.93 -5.71 7.94
N SER A 72 -9.03 -4.91 8.51
CA SER A 72 -8.18 -4.00 7.74
C SER A 72 -7.27 -4.73 6.76
N PHE A 73 -6.76 -5.91 7.15
CA PHE A 73 -6.05 -6.79 6.23
C PHE A 73 -6.97 -7.22 5.07
N GLY A 74 -8.16 -7.75 5.36
CA GLY A 74 -9.10 -8.19 4.32
C GLY A 74 -9.51 -7.06 3.36
N LEU A 75 -9.81 -5.87 3.88
CA LEU A 75 -10.18 -4.70 3.08
C LEU A 75 -9.03 -4.17 2.23
N THR A 76 -7.80 -4.15 2.77
CA THR A 76 -6.62 -3.68 2.02
C THR A 76 -6.29 -4.66 0.91
N TRP A 77 -6.36 -5.96 1.19
CA TRP A 77 -6.19 -7.02 0.19
C TRP A 77 -7.23 -6.92 -0.93
N ALA A 78 -8.50 -6.68 -0.58
CA ALA A 78 -9.56 -6.44 -1.56
C ALA A 78 -9.29 -5.18 -2.39
N SER A 79 -8.90 -4.07 -1.76
CA SER A 79 -8.61 -2.81 -2.46
C SER A 79 -7.45 -2.93 -3.45
N LEU A 80 -6.40 -3.69 -3.10
CA LEU A 80 -5.26 -3.99 -3.99
C LEU A 80 -5.62 -4.96 -5.13
N SER A 81 -6.59 -5.85 -4.89
CA SER A 81 -7.02 -6.84 -5.89
C SER A 81 -8.09 -6.31 -6.84
N THR A 82 -8.78 -5.23 -6.47
CA THR A 82 -9.86 -4.64 -7.25
C THR A 82 -9.32 -3.58 -8.20
N TYR A 83 -9.58 -3.80 -9.49
CA TYR A 83 -9.52 -2.76 -10.50
C TYR A 83 -10.85 -2.00 -10.52
N TRP A 84 -10.79 -0.68 -10.61
CA TRP A 84 -11.96 0.20 -10.57
C TRP A 84 -12.33 0.72 -11.97
N ASP A 85 -11.72 0.14 -12.99
CA ASP A 85 -11.91 0.47 -14.39
C ASP A 85 -13.34 0.18 -14.88
N GLU A 86 -13.97 -0.89 -14.41
CA GLU A 86 -15.37 -1.20 -14.75
C GLU A 86 -16.35 -0.11 -14.26
N GLN A 87 -16.11 0.51 -13.11
CA GLN A 87 -16.99 1.51 -12.53
C GLN A 87 -16.78 2.90 -13.12
N PHE A 88 -15.54 3.24 -13.51
CA PHE A 88 -15.20 4.58 -14.00
C PHE A 88 -14.97 4.66 -15.51
N GLY A 89 -14.82 3.53 -16.19
CA GLY A 89 -14.48 3.45 -17.63
C GLY A 89 -13.01 3.77 -17.94
N TYR A 90 -12.16 3.95 -16.92
CA TYR A 90 -10.73 4.20 -17.02
C TYR A 90 -10.01 3.81 -15.72
N ASP A 91 -8.68 3.68 -15.76
CA ASP A 91 -7.88 3.36 -14.57
C ASP A 91 -7.83 4.56 -13.60
N ASN A 92 -8.72 4.55 -12.61
CA ASN A 92 -8.84 5.62 -11.64
C ASN A 92 -7.91 5.38 -10.44
N HIS A 93 -6.63 5.72 -10.62
CA HIS A 93 -5.62 5.58 -9.57
C HIS A 93 -5.90 6.42 -8.32
N TYR A 94 -6.56 7.57 -8.44
CA TYR A 94 -6.97 8.37 -7.27
C TYR A 94 -7.94 7.59 -6.39
N PHE A 95 -8.96 6.98 -7.00
CA PHE A 95 -9.94 6.18 -6.29
C PHE A 95 -9.35 4.88 -5.74
N HIS A 96 -8.51 4.20 -6.53
CA HIS A 96 -7.81 3.00 -6.07
C HIS A 96 -6.98 3.27 -4.81
N MET A 97 -6.18 4.35 -4.83
CA MET A 97 -5.35 4.72 -3.68
C MET A 97 -6.18 5.23 -2.50
N PHE A 98 -7.30 5.93 -2.75
CA PHE A 98 -8.27 6.29 -1.71
C PHE A 98 -8.80 5.06 -0.99
N MET A 99 -9.18 4.00 -1.73
CA MET A 99 -9.72 2.77 -1.14
C MET A 99 -8.68 2.01 -0.30
N ILE A 100 -7.40 2.03 -0.70
CA ILE A 100 -6.28 1.55 0.15
C ILE A 100 -6.08 2.43 1.40
N GLY A 101 -6.36 3.73 1.29
CA GLY A 101 -6.45 4.62 2.44
C GLY A 101 -7.54 4.17 3.41
N PHE A 102 -8.75 4.03 2.87
CA PHE A 102 -9.99 3.75 3.57
C PHE A 102 -10.05 2.35 4.17
N SER A 103 -9.36 1.38 3.58
CA SER A 103 -9.30 0.00 4.10
C SER A 103 -8.70 -0.10 5.50
N MET A 104 -7.98 0.93 5.96
CA MET A 104 -7.45 1.03 7.32
C MET A 104 -8.50 1.51 8.34
N LEU A 105 -9.73 1.80 7.91
CA LEU A 105 -10.83 2.26 8.77
C LEU A 105 -11.02 1.40 10.02
N PRO A 106 -11.10 0.06 9.95
CA PRO A 106 -11.29 -0.76 11.15
C PRO A 106 -10.28 -0.50 12.27
N ILE A 107 -8.99 -0.33 11.97
CA ILE A 107 -7.97 -0.10 13.01
C ILE A 107 -7.85 1.39 13.38
N MET A 108 -7.94 2.28 12.39
CA MET A 108 -7.74 3.71 12.58
C MET A 108 -8.91 4.36 13.32
N PHE A 109 -10.12 3.83 13.19
CA PHE A 109 -11.29 4.34 13.90
C PHE A 109 -11.14 4.31 15.42
N PHE A 110 -10.37 3.36 15.96
CA PHE A 110 -10.16 3.24 17.42
C PHE A 110 -9.07 4.17 17.97
N SER A 111 -8.12 4.61 17.14
CA SER A 111 -6.97 5.40 17.61
C SER A 111 -6.95 6.83 17.05
N PHE A 112 -7.25 6.99 15.76
CA PHE A 112 -6.99 8.20 14.98
C PHE A 112 -8.07 8.41 13.89
N PRO A 113 -9.35 8.60 14.26
CA PRO A 113 -10.45 8.68 13.29
C PRO A 113 -10.40 9.94 12.39
N VAL A 114 -9.85 11.06 12.88
CA VAL A 114 -9.73 12.30 12.10
C VAL A 114 -8.59 12.18 11.09
N GLU A 115 -7.46 11.65 11.54
CA GLU A 115 -6.24 11.44 10.76
C GLU A 115 -6.45 10.38 9.68
N LEU A 116 -7.37 9.43 9.88
CA LEU A 116 -7.81 8.52 8.82
C LEU A 116 -8.35 9.29 7.61
N GLY A 117 -9.25 10.26 7.83
CA GLY A 117 -9.81 11.08 6.77
C GLY A 117 -8.73 11.83 6.00
N MET A 118 -7.80 12.44 6.73
CA MET A 118 -6.65 13.12 6.15
C MET A 118 -5.74 12.16 5.37
N ARG A 119 -5.43 11.00 5.93
CA ARG A 119 -4.63 9.97 5.26
C ARG A 119 -5.26 9.53 3.95
N CYS A 120 -6.57 9.25 3.94
CA CYS A 120 -7.30 8.86 2.73
C CYS A 120 -7.16 9.89 1.62
N LEU A 121 -7.24 11.18 1.94
CA LEU A 121 -7.04 12.26 0.97
C LEU A 121 -5.58 12.35 0.51
N ILE A 122 -4.63 12.29 1.44
CA ILE A 122 -3.20 12.37 1.14
C ILE A 122 -2.77 11.24 0.21
N ILE A 123 -3.12 9.98 0.53
CA ILE A 123 -2.73 8.83 -0.28
C ILE A 123 -3.42 8.83 -1.64
N ALA A 124 -4.69 9.27 -1.72
CA ALA A 124 -5.42 9.40 -2.99
C ALA A 124 -4.77 10.42 -3.92
N ILE A 125 -4.48 11.62 -3.39
CA ILE A 125 -3.85 12.70 -4.16
C ILE A 125 -2.43 12.32 -4.53
N ALA A 126 -1.61 11.88 -3.57
CA ALA A 126 -0.22 11.54 -3.81
C ALA A 126 -0.10 10.36 -4.78
N GLY A 127 -0.88 9.30 -4.59
CA GLY A 127 -0.83 8.11 -5.43
C GLY A 127 -1.40 8.35 -6.83
N GLY A 128 -2.55 9.02 -6.93
CA GLY A 128 -3.14 9.36 -8.22
C GLY A 128 -2.29 10.35 -9.03
N ALA A 129 -1.74 11.39 -8.39
CA ALA A 129 -0.82 12.31 -9.03
C ALA A 129 0.48 11.61 -9.44
N TRP A 130 1.02 10.72 -8.59
CA TRP A 130 2.21 9.94 -8.90
C TRP A 130 2.01 9.09 -10.16
N SER A 131 0.93 8.31 -10.24
CA SER A 131 0.61 7.53 -11.43
C SER A 131 0.37 8.41 -12.66
N LYS A 132 -0.30 9.55 -12.50
CA LYS A 132 -0.57 10.43 -13.65
C LYS A 132 0.68 11.12 -14.21
N LEU A 133 1.65 11.45 -13.34
CA LEU A 133 2.89 12.12 -13.74
C LEU A 133 3.94 11.14 -14.28
N ASN A 134 3.89 9.88 -13.86
CA ASN A 134 4.82 8.85 -14.28
C ASN A 134 4.14 7.89 -15.25
N GLY A 135 4.45 8.00 -16.55
CA GLY A 135 3.99 7.03 -17.56
C GLY A 135 4.78 5.72 -17.60
N ASP A 136 5.76 5.56 -16.70
CA ASP A 136 6.58 4.37 -16.58
C ASP A 136 6.04 3.45 -15.47
N ALA A 137 5.69 2.22 -15.85
CA ALA A 137 5.07 1.25 -14.94
C ALA A 137 5.97 0.90 -13.74
N TYR A 138 7.30 0.95 -13.91
CA TYR A 138 8.23 0.67 -12.82
C TYR A 138 8.16 1.77 -11.75
N LEU A 139 8.27 3.04 -12.17
CA LEU A 139 8.17 4.18 -11.27
C LEU A 139 6.79 4.28 -10.63
N GLU A 140 5.73 4.09 -11.42
CA GLU A 140 4.36 4.12 -10.95
C GLU A 140 4.12 3.10 -9.82
N GLU A 141 4.42 1.82 -10.07
CA GLU A 141 4.18 0.75 -9.11
C GLU A 141 5.04 0.88 -7.86
N THR A 142 6.31 1.24 -8.02
CA THR A 142 7.22 1.47 -6.90
C THR A 142 6.72 2.61 -6.02
N GLY A 143 6.28 3.72 -6.62
CA GLY A 143 5.77 4.86 -5.87
C GLY A 143 4.46 4.56 -5.15
N ARG A 144 3.50 3.86 -5.78
CA ARG A 144 2.28 3.43 -5.08
C ARG A 144 2.59 2.54 -3.89
N GLY A 145 3.48 1.56 -4.06
CA GLY A 145 3.93 0.70 -2.97
C GLY A 145 4.60 1.48 -1.83
N PHE A 146 5.42 2.47 -2.15
CA PHE A 146 6.04 3.37 -1.17
C PHE A 146 5.02 4.23 -0.42
N LEU A 147 4.01 4.73 -1.14
CA LEU A 147 2.99 5.62 -0.59
C LEU A 147 2.08 4.94 0.43
N MET A 148 1.90 3.61 0.35
CA MET A 148 1.01 2.89 1.28
C MET A 148 1.41 3.05 2.75
N PRO A 149 2.67 2.79 3.17
CA PRO A 149 3.05 2.95 4.56
C PRO A 149 3.49 4.38 4.88
N ILE A 150 4.15 5.11 3.97
CA ILE A 150 4.70 6.44 4.29
C ILE A 150 3.61 7.45 4.65
N THR A 151 2.44 7.34 4.03
CA THR A 151 1.30 8.23 4.30
C THR A 151 0.70 8.02 5.68
N LEU A 152 1.01 6.91 6.37
CA LEU A 152 0.68 6.74 7.78
C LEU A 152 1.44 7.72 8.68
N LEU A 153 2.56 8.30 8.25
CA LEU A 153 3.21 9.36 9.03
C LEU A 153 2.33 10.62 9.17
N GLY A 154 1.33 10.78 8.29
CA GLY A 154 0.34 11.85 8.41
C GLY A 154 -0.55 11.75 9.66
N ILE A 155 -0.54 10.63 10.37
CA ILE A 155 -1.28 10.45 11.63
C ILE A 155 -0.55 11.06 12.84
N LEU A 156 0.67 11.53 12.63
CA LEU A 156 1.51 12.15 13.65
C LEU A 156 1.36 13.68 13.70
N ILE A 157 0.49 14.23 12.86
CA ILE A 157 0.18 15.66 12.75
C ILE A 157 -1.02 15.94 13.68
#